data_AF-A0A1F9E4M9-F1
#
_entry.id   AF-A0A1F9E4M9-F1
#
_cell.length_a   1.000
_cell.length_b   1.000
_cell.length_c   1.000
_cell.angle_alpha   90.00
_cell.angle_beta   90.00
_cell.angle_gamma   90.00
#
_symmetry.space_group_name_H-M   'P 1'
#
loop_
_entity.id
_entity.type
_entity.pdbx_description
1 polymer ?
#
loop_
_entity_poly.entity_id
_entity_poly.type
_entity_poly.pdbx_seq_one_letter_code
_entity_poly.pdbx_strand_id
1 'polypeptide(L)'
;MLSKLFRRLVEFLIKIYRRKTKDNPSPTPTPNPKPPVDPKPVHPWRICPLGEYWRNLHPRHVTPSKKHPDGITTVKGHCVTNPSGKDQLYSEEMQLIAEKNFGQFKLIPLPEIPEFQKKDLVYDHIIQGWTQYWNDVLKPQEPLDPCLVKALIATESGFNSNAWNKKHGRQRARGLTQVTDQTLRYLSDDYHELKDHFLHLKEDETLDPNFSICAGIRWLFRKKEIANSKIGRKASWIDAVGEYKHYKMDDPNMQKFIEIYKELKI
;
A
#
# COMPACT_ATOMS: atom_id res chain seq x y z
N MET A 1 68.76 -14.69 -1.17
CA MET A 1 68.00 -14.74 -2.45
C MET A 1 67.07 -15.96 -2.60
N LEU A 2 67.26 -17.06 -1.85
CA LEU A 2 66.42 -18.28 -1.94
C LEU A 2 64.94 -18.11 -1.48
N SER A 3 64.59 -17.08 -0.72
CA SER A 3 63.22 -16.93 -0.17
C SER A 3 62.18 -16.42 -1.17
N LYS A 4 62.58 -15.65 -2.20
CA LYS A 4 61.64 -15.15 -3.22
C LYS A 4 61.24 -16.22 -4.23
N LEU A 5 62.15 -17.15 -4.55
CA LEU A 5 61.86 -18.25 -5.47
C LEU A 5 60.90 -19.26 -4.83
N PHE A 6 61.11 -19.60 -3.56
CA PHE A 6 60.24 -20.52 -2.83
C PHE A 6 58.80 -19.99 -2.71
N ARG A 7 58.64 -18.68 -2.43
CA ARG A 7 57.31 -18.05 -2.32
C ARG A 7 56.53 -18.09 -3.63
N ARG A 8 57.20 -17.87 -4.77
CA ARG A 8 56.57 -17.98 -6.11
C ARG A 8 56.18 -19.42 -6.45
N LEU A 9 56.98 -20.40 -6.03
CA LEU A 9 56.66 -21.81 -6.26
C LEU A 9 55.43 -22.25 -5.46
N VAL A 10 55.32 -21.81 -4.19
CA VAL A 10 54.16 -22.08 -3.33
C VAL A 10 52.88 -21.44 -3.90
N GLU A 11 52.94 -20.17 -4.34
CA GLU A 11 51.77 -19.52 -4.96
C GLU A 11 51.34 -20.20 -6.27
N PHE A 12 52.30 -20.66 -7.06
CA PHE A 12 52.02 -21.40 -8.29
C PHE A 12 51.34 -22.75 -8.02
N LEU A 13 51.81 -23.49 -7.00
CA LEU A 13 51.21 -24.76 -6.59
C LEU A 13 49.80 -24.56 -6.00
N ILE A 14 49.58 -23.51 -5.20
CA ILE A 14 48.23 -23.15 -4.70
C ILE A 14 47.29 -22.82 -5.86
N LYS A 15 47.77 -22.13 -6.89
CA LYS A 15 46.97 -21.79 -8.07
C LYS A 15 46.61 -23.02 -8.92
N ILE A 16 47.52 -23.99 -9.04
CA ILE A 16 47.24 -25.28 -9.70
C ILE A 16 46.23 -26.09 -8.88
N TYR A 17 46.39 -26.17 -7.56
CA TYR A 17 45.46 -26.88 -6.69
C TYR A 17 44.04 -26.30 -6.77
N ARG A 18 43.89 -24.97 -6.71
CA ARG A 18 42.59 -24.29 -6.85
C ARG A 18 41.93 -24.45 -8.22
N ARG A 19 42.71 -24.71 -9.28
CA ARG A 19 42.15 -25.03 -10.61
C ARG A 19 41.63 -26.46 -10.68
N LYS A 20 42.31 -27.43 -10.04
CA LYS A 20 41.87 -28.83 -10.03
C LYS A 20 40.60 -29.10 -9.22
N THR A 21 40.25 -28.24 -8.26
CA THR A 21 39.03 -28.40 -7.44
C THR A 21 37.79 -27.73 -8.03
N LYS A 22 37.85 -27.11 -9.22
CA LYS A 22 36.70 -26.44 -9.84
C LYS A 22 35.89 -27.29 -10.81
N ASP A 23 36.40 -28.45 -11.21
CA ASP A 23 35.75 -29.32 -12.19
C ASP A 23 35.40 -30.67 -11.55
N ASN A 24 34.32 -30.70 -10.76
CA ASN A 24 33.41 -31.84 -10.51
C ASN A 24 32.54 -31.58 -9.26
N PRO A 25 31.48 -30.75 -9.35
CA PRO A 25 30.42 -30.79 -8.36
C PRO A 25 29.68 -32.14 -8.48
N SER A 26 29.66 -32.90 -7.39
CA SER A 26 28.80 -34.07 -7.23
C SER A 26 27.34 -33.68 -7.52
N PRO A 27 26.56 -34.49 -8.25
CA PRO A 27 25.14 -34.22 -8.46
C PRO A 27 24.43 -34.26 -7.11
N THR A 28 24.09 -33.07 -6.60
CA THR A 28 23.18 -32.93 -5.47
C THR A 28 21.86 -33.61 -5.84
N PRO A 29 21.30 -34.47 -4.97
CA PRO A 29 19.99 -35.03 -5.21
C PRO A 29 19.00 -33.87 -5.35
N THR A 30 18.37 -33.78 -6.52
CA THR A 30 17.33 -32.80 -6.79
C THR A 30 16.24 -32.98 -5.74
N PRO A 31 15.98 -31.98 -4.88
CA PRO A 31 14.86 -32.06 -3.95
C PRO A 31 13.59 -32.21 -4.79
N ASN A 32 12.82 -33.26 -4.51
CA ASN A 32 11.53 -33.50 -5.15
C ASN A 32 10.74 -32.17 -5.16
N PRO A 33 10.24 -31.73 -6.34
CA PRO A 33 9.48 -30.49 -6.42
C PRO A 33 8.29 -30.61 -5.47
N LYS A 34 8.27 -29.77 -4.44
CA LYS A 34 7.08 -29.63 -3.60
C LYS A 34 5.91 -29.31 -4.53
N PRO A 35 4.75 -29.95 -4.34
CA PRO A 35 3.55 -29.59 -5.11
C PRO A 35 3.32 -28.07 -4.98
N PRO A 36 2.92 -27.38 -6.06
CA PRO A 36 2.69 -25.95 -6.03
C PRO A 36 1.67 -25.65 -4.93
N VAL A 37 2.11 -24.95 -3.89
CA VAL A 37 1.21 -24.43 -2.87
C VAL A 37 0.52 -23.25 -3.53
N ASP A 38 -0.79 -23.34 -3.72
CA ASP A 38 -1.56 -22.22 -4.26
C ASP A 38 -1.24 -20.96 -3.46
N PRO A 39 -0.84 -19.86 -4.12
CA PRO A 39 -0.42 -18.66 -3.43
C PRO A 39 -1.57 -18.17 -2.55
N LYS A 40 -1.30 -17.99 -1.24
CA LYS A 40 -2.31 -17.49 -0.32
C LYS A 40 -2.50 -15.98 -0.54
N PRO A 41 -3.72 -15.45 -0.34
CA PRO A 41 -3.92 -14.01 -0.28
C PRO A 41 -3.07 -13.36 0.80
N VAL A 42 -2.62 -12.13 0.54
CA VAL A 42 -1.79 -11.33 1.47
C VAL A 42 -2.54 -11.05 2.78
N HIS A 43 -3.87 -10.98 2.71
CA HIS A 43 -4.75 -10.73 3.85
C HIS A 43 -6.05 -11.53 3.70
N PRO A 44 -6.70 -12.01 4.79
CA PRO A 44 -7.97 -12.76 4.69
C PRO A 44 -9.12 -12.00 4.02
N TRP A 45 -9.05 -10.66 3.98
CA TRP A 45 -10.05 -9.83 3.30
C TRP A 45 -9.81 -9.70 1.79
N ARG A 46 -8.63 -10.08 1.30
CA ARG A 46 -8.34 -10.05 -0.13
C ARG A 46 -9.11 -11.14 -0.84
N ILE A 47 -9.60 -10.79 -2.02
CA ILE A 47 -10.33 -11.71 -2.88
C ILE A 47 -9.33 -12.52 -3.69
N CYS A 48 -8.29 -11.86 -4.19
CA CYS A 48 -7.30 -12.47 -5.04
C CYS A 48 -6.01 -12.83 -4.28
N PRO A 49 -5.34 -13.91 -4.69
CA PRO A 49 -4.06 -14.28 -4.13
C PRO A 49 -2.96 -13.29 -4.52
N LEU A 50 -1.81 -13.36 -3.85
CA LEU A 50 -0.64 -12.56 -4.22
C LEU A 50 -0.25 -12.81 -5.68
N GLY A 51 0.07 -11.74 -6.42
CA GLY A 51 0.38 -11.79 -7.85
C GLY A 51 -0.85 -11.81 -8.76
N GLU A 52 -2.05 -11.69 -8.20
CA GLU A 52 -3.30 -11.51 -8.94
C GLU A 52 -4.05 -10.26 -8.44
N TYR A 53 -4.98 -9.77 -9.26
CA TYR A 53 -5.90 -8.70 -8.87
C TYR A 53 -7.31 -9.00 -9.34
N TRP A 54 -8.30 -8.45 -8.62
CA TRP A 54 -9.70 -8.63 -8.96
C TRP A 54 -10.09 -7.79 -10.18
N ARG A 55 -10.71 -8.43 -11.17
CA ARG A 55 -11.35 -7.76 -12.29
C ARG A 55 -12.86 -7.92 -12.19
N ASN A 56 -13.58 -6.82 -12.19
CA ASN A 56 -15.04 -6.83 -12.17
C ASN A 56 -15.65 -7.45 -13.43
N LEU A 57 -16.97 -7.65 -13.35
CA LEU A 57 -17.80 -8.09 -14.46
C LEU A 57 -17.61 -7.19 -15.68
N HIS A 58 -17.32 -7.78 -16.84
CA HIS A 58 -17.05 -7.04 -18.07
C HIS A 58 -17.59 -7.79 -19.30
N PRO A 59 -17.88 -7.05 -20.39
CA PRO A 59 -18.25 -7.68 -21.65
C PRO A 59 -17.06 -8.45 -22.23
N ARG A 60 -17.36 -9.61 -22.83
CA ARG A 60 -16.45 -10.41 -23.64
C ARG A 60 -17.05 -10.62 -25.01
N HIS A 61 -16.29 -10.20 -26.02
CA HIS A 61 -16.63 -10.49 -27.40
C HIS A 61 -16.44 -11.98 -27.68
N VAL A 62 -17.47 -12.57 -28.27
CA VAL A 62 -17.51 -13.95 -28.75
C VAL A 62 -18.03 -13.96 -30.18
N THR A 63 -17.77 -15.03 -30.91
CA THR A 63 -18.34 -15.21 -32.24
C THR A 63 -19.87 -15.17 -32.16
N PRO A 64 -20.55 -14.34 -32.97
CA PRO A 64 -22.01 -14.28 -32.99
C PRO A 64 -22.62 -15.67 -33.17
N SER A 65 -23.63 -15.97 -32.37
CA SER A 65 -24.32 -17.26 -32.37
C SER A 65 -25.80 -17.07 -32.12
N LYS A 66 -26.61 -18.12 -32.31
CA LYS A 66 -28.05 -18.06 -31.96
C LYS A 66 -28.30 -17.67 -30.50
N LYS A 67 -27.38 -18.02 -29.59
CA LYS A 67 -27.49 -17.70 -28.15
C LYS A 67 -27.01 -16.27 -27.82
N HIS A 68 -26.08 -15.75 -28.61
CA HIS A 68 -25.48 -14.42 -28.45
C HIS A 68 -25.38 -13.76 -29.83
N PRO A 69 -26.49 -13.24 -30.37
CA PRO A 69 -26.56 -12.76 -31.76
C PRO A 69 -25.74 -11.49 -31.99
N ASP A 70 -25.52 -10.68 -30.95
CA ASP A 70 -24.65 -9.50 -30.94
C ASP A 70 -23.16 -9.83 -30.73
N GLY A 71 -22.84 -11.10 -30.46
CA GLY A 71 -21.47 -11.52 -30.15
C GLY A 71 -20.93 -10.97 -28.83
N ILE A 72 -21.79 -10.56 -27.89
CA ILE A 72 -21.37 -10.05 -26.58
C ILE A 72 -21.87 -10.99 -25.47
N THR A 73 -20.96 -11.34 -24.56
CA THR A 73 -21.27 -12.11 -23.35
C THR A 73 -20.75 -11.38 -22.13
N THR A 74 -21.23 -11.76 -20.95
CA THR A 74 -20.80 -11.17 -19.68
C THR A 74 -19.91 -12.15 -18.94
N VAL A 75 -18.69 -11.73 -18.61
CA VAL A 75 -17.77 -12.51 -17.79
C VAL A 75 -17.97 -12.13 -16.33
N LYS A 76 -18.16 -13.12 -15.46
CA LYS A 76 -18.23 -12.89 -14.00
C LYS A 76 -16.90 -12.35 -13.48
N GLY A 77 -16.94 -11.60 -12.38
CA GLY A 77 -15.72 -11.10 -11.75
C GLY A 77 -14.79 -12.26 -11.39
N HIS A 78 -13.50 -12.07 -11.62
CA HIS A 78 -12.47 -13.10 -11.40
C HIS A 78 -11.11 -12.47 -11.13
N CYS A 79 -10.21 -13.26 -10.56
CA CYS A 79 -8.83 -12.87 -10.35
C CYS A 79 -8.02 -13.03 -11.65
N VAL A 80 -7.15 -12.07 -11.91
CA VAL A 80 -6.30 -12.00 -13.09
C VAL A 80 -4.85 -11.88 -12.64
N THR A 81 -3.98 -12.69 -13.21
CA THR A 81 -2.54 -12.62 -12.96
C THR A 81 -2.00 -11.25 -13.36
N ASN A 82 -1.25 -10.61 -12.46
CA ASN A 82 -0.44 -9.46 -12.79
C ASN A 82 0.97 -9.90 -13.21
N PRO A 83 1.57 -9.32 -14.26
CA PRO A 83 2.90 -9.72 -14.69
C PRO A 83 4.02 -9.41 -13.68
N SER A 84 3.78 -8.50 -12.74
CA SER A 84 4.78 -8.09 -11.75
C SER A 84 4.97 -9.15 -10.65
N GLY A 85 3.97 -10.00 -10.42
CA GLY A 85 3.90 -10.94 -9.29
C GLY A 85 3.76 -10.26 -7.93
N LYS A 86 3.62 -8.92 -7.90
CA LYS A 86 3.55 -8.12 -6.67
C LYS A 86 2.11 -7.95 -6.21
N ASP A 87 1.93 -7.48 -4.98
CA ASP A 87 0.62 -7.18 -4.45
C ASP A 87 0.06 -5.88 -5.03
N GLN A 88 -1.09 -5.96 -5.70
CA GLN A 88 -1.75 -4.84 -6.35
C GLN A 88 -3.22 -4.82 -5.97
N LEU A 89 -3.71 -3.66 -5.54
CA LEU A 89 -5.09 -3.47 -5.13
C LEU A 89 -5.75 -2.40 -6.01
N TYR A 90 -6.84 -2.78 -6.67
CA TYR A 90 -7.61 -1.94 -7.58
C TYR A 90 -8.91 -1.48 -6.91
N SER A 91 -9.51 -0.38 -7.41
CA SER A 91 -10.73 0.21 -6.84
C SER A 91 -11.87 -0.81 -6.68
N GLU A 92 -12.03 -1.73 -7.62
CA GLU A 92 -13.05 -2.76 -7.57
C GLU A 92 -12.88 -3.72 -6.38
N GLU A 93 -11.64 -4.15 -6.09
CA GLU A 93 -11.36 -5.00 -4.94
C GLU A 93 -11.49 -4.22 -3.63
N MET A 94 -11.04 -2.95 -3.62
CA MET A 94 -11.20 -2.06 -2.45
C MET A 94 -12.67 -1.90 -2.06
N GLN A 95 -13.55 -1.78 -3.04
CA GLN A 95 -14.99 -1.69 -2.81
C GLN A 95 -15.53 -2.96 -2.14
N LEU A 96 -15.19 -4.13 -2.69
CA LEU A 96 -15.64 -5.40 -2.15
C LEU A 96 -15.08 -5.70 -0.76
N ILE A 97 -13.84 -5.29 -0.48
CA ILE A 97 -13.24 -5.38 0.87
C ILE A 97 -14.07 -4.58 1.85
N ALA A 98 -14.37 -3.32 1.51
CA ALA A 98 -15.10 -2.43 2.39
C ALA A 98 -16.53 -2.93 2.67
N GLU A 99 -17.25 -3.32 1.61
CA GLU A 99 -18.62 -3.82 1.71
C GLU A 99 -18.72 -5.08 2.59
N LYS A 100 -17.78 -6.01 2.45
CA LYS A 100 -17.82 -7.30 3.16
C LYS A 100 -17.34 -7.20 4.60
N ASN A 101 -16.37 -6.32 4.89
CA ASN A 101 -15.62 -6.39 6.15
C ASN A 101 -15.82 -5.17 7.06
N PHE A 102 -16.22 -4.00 6.54
CA PHE A 102 -16.21 -2.77 7.36
C PHE A 102 -17.51 -2.53 8.12
N GLY A 103 -18.57 -3.29 7.82
CA GLY A 103 -19.87 -3.17 8.49
C GLY A 103 -19.77 -3.31 10.02
N GLN A 104 -18.85 -4.14 10.52
CA GLN A 104 -18.64 -4.34 11.96
C GLN A 104 -18.21 -3.06 12.70
N PHE A 105 -17.49 -2.15 12.04
CA PHE A 105 -17.00 -0.92 12.66
C PHE A 105 -18.09 0.16 12.79
N LYS A 106 -19.23 -0.01 12.12
CA LYS A 106 -20.37 0.92 12.28
C LYS A 106 -20.95 0.90 13.70
N LEU A 107 -20.72 -0.17 14.44
CA LEU A 107 -21.20 -0.34 15.82
C LEU A 107 -20.28 0.30 16.87
N ILE A 108 -19.05 0.66 16.47
CA ILE A 108 -18.02 1.20 17.36
C ILE A 108 -17.52 2.51 16.72
N PRO A 109 -18.25 3.62 16.87
CA PRO A 109 -17.82 4.91 16.31
C PRO A 109 -16.54 5.41 17.00
N LEU A 110 -15.76 6.20 16.27
CA LEU A 110 -14.64 6.94 16.85
C LEU A 110 -15.19 8.17 17.59
N PRO A 111 -14.43 8.75 18.55
CA PRO A 111 -14.86 9.98 19.21
C PRO A 111 -15.19 11.09 18.20
N GLU A 112 -16.22 11.88 18.50
CA GLU A 112 -16.69 12.98 17.65
C GLU A 112 -15.72 14.17 17.72
N ILE A 113 -15.57 14.89 16.61
CA ILE A 113 -14.90 16.20 16.60
C ILE A 113 -15.99 17.29 16.50
N PRO A 114 -16.29 18.04 17.59
CA PRO A 114 -17.43 18.95 17.64
C PRO A 114 -17.47 20.01 16.52
N GLU A 115 -16.31 20.46 16.03
CA GLU A 115 -16.17 21.44 14.92
C GLU A 115 -16.91 20.99 13.65
N PHE A 116 -17.07 19.67 13.43
CA PHE A 116 -17.57 19.12 12.16
C PHE A 116 -19.03 18.64 12.19
N GLN A 117 -19.79 18.90 13.25
CA GLN A 117 -21.24 18.64 13.30
C GLN A 117 -21.61 17.21 12.84
N LYS A 118 -20.91 16.18 13.33
CA LYS A 118 -21.09 14.76 12.98
C LYS A 118 -20.74 14.34 11.56
N LYS A 119 -20.23 15.24 10.69
CA LYS A 119 -19.75 14.87 9.34
C LYS A 119 -18.61 13.86 9.40
N ASP A 120 -17.83 13.91 10.46
CA ASP A 120 -16.71 13.02 10.75
C ASP A 120 -17.15 11.57 10.97
N LEU A 121 -18.27 11.35 11.66
CA LEU A 121 -18.75 10.01 12.05
C LEU A 121 -19.12 9.12 10.85
N VAL A 122 -19.50 9.71 9.71
CA VAL A 122 -19.93 8.97 8.52
C VAL A 122 -18.79 8.08 7.97
N TYR A 123 -17.54 8.48 8.20
CA TYR A 123 -16.36 7.81 7.65
C TYR A 123 -15.68 6.86 8.64
N ASP A 124 -16.09 6.81 9.91
CA ASP A 124 -15.41 6.07 10.98
C ASP A 124 -15.21 4.58 10.63
N HIS A 125 -16.21 3.94 10.03
CA HIS A 125 -16.12 2.53 9.66
C HIS A 125 -15.10 2.26 8.53
N ILE A 126 -14.95 3.21 7.60
CA ILE A 126 -13.96 3.15 6.52
C ILE A 126 -12.57 3.44 7.07
N ILE A 127 -12.44 4.44 7.96
CA ILE A 127 -11.19 4.77 8.64
C ILE A 127 -10.68 3.56 9.42
N GLN A 128 -11.52 2.98 10.29
CA GLN A 128 -11.16 1.82 11.09
C GLN A 128 -10.82 0.60 10.23
N GLY A 129 -11.65 0.32 9.21
CA GLY A 129 -11.45 -0.81 8.30
C GLY A 129 -10.10 -0.75 7.57
N TRP A 130 -9.79 0.38 6.92
CA TRP A 130 -8.51 0.50 6.22
C TRP A 130 -7.32 0.60 7.15
N THR A 131 -7.46 1.22 8.33
CA THR A 131 -6.39 1.24 9.33
C THR A 131 -6.07 -0.18 9.80
N GLN A 132 -7.09 -1.00 10.10
CA GLN A 132 -6.87 -2.39 10.46
C GLN A 132 -6.22 -3.17 9.31
N TYR A 133 -6.77 -3.08 8.09
CA TYR A 133 -6.23 -3.77 6.92
C TYR A 133 -4.73 -3.48 6.73
N TRP A 134 -4.33 -2.21 6.74
CA TRP A 134 -2.93 -1.84 6.51
C TRP A 134 -2.01 -2.18 7.68
N ASN A 135 -2.50 -2.14 8.92
CA ASN A 135 -1.77 -2.67 10.07
C ASN A 135 -1.50 -4.17 9.93
N ASP A 136 -2.48 -4.94 9.49
CA ASP A 136 -2.37 -6.40 9.36
C ASP A 136 -1.46 -6.80 8.18
N VAL A 137 -1.51 -6.05 7.07
CA VAL A 137 -0.67 -6.26 5.89
C VAL A 137 0.78 -5.84 6.14
N LEU A 138 1.02 -4.63 6.65
CA LEU A 138 2.37 -4.04 6.75
C LEU A 138 3.05 -4.33 8.09
N LYS A 139 2.29 -4.76 9.10
CA LYS A 139 2.77 -5.15 10.43
C LYS A 139 3.80 -4.18 11.02
N PRO A 140 3.47 -2.88 11.13
CA PRO A 140 4.39 -1.90 11.67
C PRO A 140 4.68 -2.23 13.14
N GLN A 141 5.86 -1.86 13.62
CA GLN A 141 6.21 -2.07 15.04
C GLN A 141 5.25 -1.34 15.99
N GLU A 142 4.70 -0.21 15.56
CA GLU A 142 3.66 0.55 16.24
C GLU A 142 2.48 0.65 15.28
N PRO A 143 1.34 -0.01 15.57
CA PRO A 143 0.13 0.06 14.75
C PRO A 143 -0.32 1.51 14.53
N LEU A 144 -0.79 1.82 13.32
CA LEU A 144 -1.48 3.05 13.02
C LEU A 144 -2.80 3.09 13.79
N ASP A 145 -3.06 4.23 14.42
CA ASP A 145 -4.28 4.46 15.17
C ASP A 145 -5.36 5.12 14.30
N PRO A 146 -6.61 4.64 14.31
CA PRO A 146 -7.68 5.24 13.50
C PRO A 146 -8.02 6.68 13.91
N CYS A 147 -7.89 7.08 15.18
CA CYS A 147 -8.10 8.48 15.58
C CYS A 147 -7.06 9.42 14.95
N LEU A 148 -5.84 8.95 14.72
CA LEU A 148 -4.80 9.72 14.03
C LEU A 148 -5.19 10.00 12.57
N VAL A 149 -5.75 9.00 11.89
CA VAL A 149 -6.27 9.16 10.52
C VAL A 149 -7.48 10.10 10.49
N LYS A 150 -8.38 10.00 11.48
CA LYS A 150 -9.51 10.91 11.63
C LYS A 150 -9.06 12.37 11.80
N ALA A 151 -8.07 12.61 12.65
CA ALA A 151 -7.43 13.93 12.81
C ALA A 151 -6.74 14.42 11.52
N LEU A 152 -6.14 13.52 10.74
CA LEU A 152 -5.53 13.87 9.46
C LEU A 152 -6.61 14.37 8.49
N ILE A 153 -7.70 13.63 8.32
CA ILE A 153 -8.82 14.02 7.43
C ILE A 153 -9.44 15.35 7.87
N ALA A 154 -9.63 15.55 9.18
CA ALA A 154 -10.12 16.80 9.74
C ALA A 154 -9.29 18.00 9.29
N THR A 155 -7.95 17.88 9.29
CA THR A 155 -7.04 18.97 8.91
C THR A 155 -6.68 19.03 7.42
N GLU A 156 -6.96 18.00 6.64
CA GLU A 156 -6.74 17.99 5.18
C GLU A 156 -7.94 18.53 4.41
N SER A 157 -9.15 18.10 4.79
CA SER A 157 -10.36 18.37 4.00
C SER A 157 -11.54 18.86 4.84
N GLY A 158 -11.44 18.83 6.17
CA GLY A 158 -12.59 19.08 7.05
C GLY A 158 -13.75 18.12 6.77
N PHE A 159 -13.42 16.86 6.44
CA PHE A 159 -14.38 15.81 6.07
C PHE A 159 -15.20 16.09 4.79
N ASN A 160 -14.70 16.98 3.92
CA ASN A 160 -15.28 17.20 2.60
C ASN A 160 -14.66 16.24 1.57
N SER A 161 -15.42 15.21 1.14
CA SER A 161 -14.96 14.24 0.13
C SER A 161 -14.70 14.87 -1.24
N ASN A 162 -15.29 16.04 -1.52
CA ASN A 162 -15.07 16.79 -2.75
C ASN A 162 -14.00 17.90 -2.59
N ALA A 163 -13.23 17.90 -1.50
CA ALA A 163 -12.18 18.88 -1.27
C ALA A 163 -11.12 18.84 -2.38
N TRP A 164 -10.70 20.02 -2.84
CA TRP A 164 -9.65 20.21 -3.83
C TRP A 164 -8.79 21.41 -3.46
N ASN A 165 -7.48 21.24 -3.51
CA ASN A 165 -6.50 22.27 -3.17
C ASN A 165 -6.30 23.39 -4.22
N LYS A 166 -7.14 23.46 -5.26
CA LYS A 166 -7.06 24.45 -6.37
C LYS A 166 -5.74 24.43 -7.17
N LYS A 167 -4.89 23.42 -6.99
CA LYS A 167 -3.67 23.23 -7.79
C LYS A 167 -3.93 22.37 -9.02
N HIS A 168 -2.99 22.41 -9.95
CA HIS A 168 -3.04 21.69 -11.23
C HIS A 168 -1.89 20.68 -11.38
N GLY A 169 -2.06 19.74 -12.32
CA GLY A 169 -1.08 18.71 -12.62
C GLY A 169 -0.69 17.89 -11.40
N ARG A 170 0.60 17.55 -11.29
CA ARG A 170 1.17 16.71 -10.23
C ARG A 170 0.87 17.15 -8.79
N GLN A 171 0.58 18.43 -8.57
CA GLN A 171 0.32 18.99 -7.24
C GLN A 171 -1.18 19.06 -6.89
N ARG A 172 -2.06 18.72 -7.83
CA ARG A 172 -3.49 18.66 -7.59
C ARG A 172 -3.76 17.58 -6.55
N ALA A 173 -4.45 17.97 -5.48
CA ALA A 173 -4.85 17.09 -4.37
C ALA A 173 -6.38 17.07 -4.25
N ARG A 174 -6.93 15.90 -3.93
CA ARG A 174 -8.37 15.65 -3.90
C ARG A 174 -8.78 14.73 -2.75
N GLY A 175 -10.06 14.77 -2.42
CA GLY A 175 -10.65 13.81 -1.49
C GLY A 175 -10.40 14.15 -0.03
N LEU A 176 -10.74 13.19 0.84
CA LEU A 176 -10.67 13.34 2.29
C LEU A 176 -9.24 13.52 2.81
N THR A 177 -8.28 12.82 2.20
CA THR A 177 -6.89 12.77 2.64
C THR A 177 -5.94 13.64 1.81
N GLN A 178 -6.48 14.37 0.81
CA GLN A 178 -5.72 15.25 -0.08
C GLN A 178 -4.49 14.57 -0.72
N VAL A 179 -4.65 13.31 -1.15
CA VAL A 179 -3.62 12.62 -1.94
C VAL A 179 -3.44 13.36 -3.28
N THR A 180 -2.18 13.62 -3.66
CA THR A 180 -1.88 14.31 -4.92
C THR A 180 -1.83 13.36 -6.11
N ASP A 181 -2.04 13.87 -7.32
CA ASP A 181 -1.87 13.08 -8.56
C ASP A 181 -0.45 12.47 -8.66
N GLN A 182 0.58 13.18 -8.19
CA GLN A 182 1.94 12.64 -8.13
C GLN A 182 2.03 11.46 -7.14
N THR A 183 1.35 11.57 -5.99
CA THR A 183 1.32 10.50 -4.99
C THR A 183 0.61 9.27 -5.54
N LEU A 184 -0.49 9.42 -6.28
CA LEU A 184 -1.16 8.28 -6.93
C LEU A 184 -0.21 7.52 -7.87
N ARG A 185 0.64 8.22 -8.60
CA ARG A 185 1.66 7.58 -9.44
C ARG A 185 2.72 6.85 -8.62
N TYR A 186 3.12 7.40 -7.48
CA TYR A 186 3.99 6.68 -6.54
C TYR A 186 3.33 5.42 -5.98
N LEU A 187 2.02 5.45 -5.78
CA LEU A 187 1.25 4.30 -5.30
C LEU A 187 1.06 3.20 -6.36
N SER A 188 1.15 3.49 -7.66
CA SER A 188 0.76 2.58 -8.78
C SER A 188 1.91 1.85 -9.50
N ASP A 189 3.06 1.67 -8.84
CA ASP A 189 4.33 1.06 -9.36
C ASP A 189 5.01 1.84 -10.51
N ASP A 190 4.42 2.93 -11.02
CA ASP A 190 4.96 3.71 -12.15
C ASP A 190 6.37 4.28 -11.90
N TYR A 191 6.73 4.52 -10.63
CA TYR A 191 7.99 5.17 -10.23
C TYR A 191 8.86 4.32 -9.30
N HIS A 192 8.44 3.08 -9.00
CA HIS A 192 9.14 2.18 -8.05
C HIS A 192 9.43 2.80 -6.67
N GLU A 193 8.63 3.79 -6.25
CA GLU A 193 8.71 4.41 -4.91
C GLU A 193 8.37 3.39 -3.81
N LEU A 194 7.42 2.50 -4.11
CA LEU A 194 7.04 1.39 -3.27
C LEU A 194 7.68 0.09 -3.77
N LYS A 195 8.04 -0.79 -2.82
CA LYS A 195 8.53 -2.13 -3.14
C LYS A 195 7.39 -3.11 -3.44
N ASP A 196 6.26 -2.95 -2.75
CA ASP A 196 5.08 -3.82 -2.82
C ASP A 196 3.81 -3.10 -2.32
N HIS A 197 2.66 -3.75 -2.45
CA HIS A 197 1.34 -3.28 -2.03
C HIS A 197 0.93 -1.98 -2.73
N PHE A 198 0.84 -2.06 -4.07
CA PHE A 198 0.47 -0.94 -4.92
C PHE A 198 -1.03 -0.70 -4.93
N LEU A 199 -1.40 0.54 -5.19
CA LEU A 199 -2.78 0.97 -5.39
C LEU A 199 -2.94 1.52 -6.79
N HIS A 200 -3.88 0.94 -7.54
CA HIS A 200 -4.25 1.42 -8.86
C HIS A 200 -5.59 2.13 -8.78
N LEU A 201 -5.52 3.46 -8.71
CA LEU A 201 -6.68 4.35 -8.68
C LEU A 201 -6.52 5.42 -9.77
N LYS A 202 -7.64 5.78 -10.38
CA LYS A 202 -7.77 6.96 -11.23
C LYS A 202 -7.88 8.21 -10.39
N GLU A 203 -7.59 9.35 -11.01
CA GLU A 203 -7.56 10.64 -10.31
C GLU A 203 -8.94 11.06 -9.79
N ASP A 204 -10.03 10.69 -10.47
CA ASP A 204 -11.42 10.96 -10.08
C ASP A 204 -11.93 10.01 -8.99
N GLU A 205 -11.44 8.76 -9.00
CA GLU A 205 -11.74 7.77 -7.95
C GLU A 205 -11.29 8.23 -6.56
N THR A 206 -10.30 9.13 -6.46
CA THR A 206 -9.87 9.68 -5.16
C THR A 206 -10.90 10.57 -4.45
N LEU A 207 -11.99 10.95 -5.12
CA LEU A 207 -13.12 11.64 -4.50
C LEU A 207 -14.04 10.68 -3.73
N ASP A 208 -13.96 9.37 -4.03
CA ASP A 208 -14.67 8.36 -3.25
C ASP A 208 -14.01 8.22 -1.86
N PRO A 209 -14.77 8.35 -0.76
CA PRO A 209 -14.25 8.22 0.60
C PRO A 209 -13.47 6.92 0.86
N ASN A 210 -13.95 5.80 0.32
CA ASN A 210 -13.34 4.48 0.50
C ASN A 210 -11.91 4.47 -0.09
N PHE A 211 -11.78 4.93 -1.33
CA PHE A 211 -10.51 4.93 -2.05
C PHE A 211 -9.56 6.02 -1.54
N SER A 212 -10.10 7.20 -1.21
CA SER A 212 -9.34 8.32 -0.63
C SER A 212 -8.66 7.95 0.68
N ILE A 213 -9.40 7.31 1.59
CA ILE A 213 -8.88 6.89 2.90
C ILE A 213 -7.88 5.74 2.73
N CYS A 214 -8.18 4.74 1.89
CA CYS A 214 -7.25 3.64 1.59
C CYS A 214 -5.89 4.17 1.09
N ALA A 215 -5.92 5.05 0.09
CA ALA A 215 -4.71 5.64 -0.51
C ALA A 215 -3.95 6.52 0.47
N GLY A 216 -4.65 7.37 1.23
CA GLY A 216 -4.05 8.23 2.24
C GLY A 216 -3.33 7.45 3.33
N ILE A 217 -3.95 6.38 3.85
CA ILE A 217 -3.33 5.51 4.85
C ILE A 217 -2.11 4.82 4.27
N ARG A 218 -2.22 4.19 3.09
CA ARG A 218 -1.08 3.50 2.46
C ARG A 218 0.11 4.45 2.25
N TRP A 219 -0.16 5.70 1.86
CA TRP A 219 0.86 6.72 1.72
C TRP A 219 1.44 7.16 3.06
N LEU A 220 0.63 7.27 4.11
CA LEU A 220 1.10 7.60 5.46
C LEU A 220 2.09 6.55 6.00
N PHE A 221 1.87 5.26 5.73
CA PHE A 221 2.85 4.21 6.03
C PHE A 221 4.20 4.45 5.33
N ARG A 222 4.17 4.78 4.03
CA ARG A 222 5.39 5.13 3.29
C ARG A 222 6.07 6.36 3.89
N LYS A 223 5.31 7.37 4.30
CA LYS A 223 5.83 8.56 4.98
C LYS A 223 6.48 8.23 6.33
N LYS A 224 5.99 7.24 7.07
CA LYS A 224 6.66 6.74 8.29
C LYS A 224 8.01 6.10 7.99
N GLU A 225 8.13 5.32 6.91
CA GLU A 225 9.43 4.78 6.47
C GLU A 225 10.42 5.89 6.11
N ILE A 226 9.95 6.91 5.36
CA ILE A 226 10.77 8.06 4.98
C ILE A 226 11.21 8.84 6.24
N ALA A 227 10.31 9.10 7.18
CA ALA A 227 10.62 9.75 8.45
C ALA A 227 11.68 8.99 9.24
N ASN A 228 11.55 7.66 9.33
CA ASN A 228 12.55 6.80 9.99
C ASN A 228 13.94 6.95 9.34
N SER A 229 14.02 7.05 8.02
CA SER A 229 15.29 7.22 7.33
C SER A 229 15.95 8.59 7.53
N LYS A 230 15.14 9.63 7.83
CA LYS A 230 15.61 11.03 7.96
C LYS A 230 16.00 11.43 9.38
N ILE A 231 15.23 11.02 10.39
CA ILE A 231 15.28 11.64 11.73
C ILE A 231 16.33 10.98 12.63
N GLY A 232 16.98 9.89 12.19
CA GLY A 232 18.07 9.22 12.95
C GLY A 232 17.63 8.55 14.26
N ARG A 233 16.33 8.63 14.60
CA ARG A 233 15.63 7.88 15.63
C ARG A 233 14.43 7.17 15.02
N LYS A 234 13.80 6.31 15.80
CA LYS A 234 12.50 5.74 15.43
C LYS A 234 11.46 6.88 15.33
N ALA A 235 10.86 7.01 14.16
CA ALA A 235 9.80 7.96 13.85
C ALA A 235 8.47 7.48 14.43
N SER A 236 7.76 8.41 15.06
CA SER A 236 6.37 8.26 15.50
C SER A 236 5.41 8.44 14.32
N TRP A 237 4.13 8.12 14.52
CA TRP A 237 3.10 8.47 13.53
C TRP A 237 2.90 9.99 13.37
N ILE A 238 3.17 10.79 14.40
CA ILE A 238 3.14 12.25 14.30
C ILE A 238 4.26 12.75 13.36
N ASP A 239 5.45 12.17 13.45
CA ASP A 239 6.55 12.43 12.50
C ASP A 239 6.15 12.08 11.06
N ALA A 240 5.47 10.95 10.88
CA ALA A 240 4.95 10.54 9.57
C ALA A 240 3.93 11.54 9.00
N VAL A 241 3.06 12.12 9.85
CA VAL A 241 2.12 13.16 9.43
C VAL A 241 2.83 14.45 9.05
N GLY A 242 3.86 14.87 9.81
CA GLY A 242 4.71 16.00 9.41
C GLY A 242 5.31 15.82 8.01
N GLU A 243 5.82 14.62 7.73
CA GLU A 243 6.33 14.25 6.40
C GLU A 243 5.23 14.13 5.32
N TYR A 244 4.02 13.72 5.70
CA TYR A 244 2.86 13.65 4.80
C TYR A 244 2.45 15.06 4.35
N LYS A 245 2.27 15.96 5.32
CA LYS A 245 1.80 17.35 5.11
C LYS A 245 2.92 18.28 4.62
N HIS A 246 4.18 17.84 4.71
CA HIS A 246 5.38 18.66 4.52
C HIS A 246 5.45 19.84 5.50
N TYR A 247 5.01 19.61 6.74
CA TYR A 247 5.02 20.58 7.82
C TYR A 247 6.13 20.27 8.82
N LYS A 248 6.69 21.35 9.39
CA LYS A 248 7.54 21.24 10.57
C LYS A 248 6.66 21.08 11.81
N MET A 249 7.24 20.57 12.90
CA MET A 249 6.50 20.37 14.14
C MET A 249 5.98 21.66 14.76
N ASP A 250 6.65 22.79 14.54
CA ASP A 250 6.24 24.12 14.99
C ASP A 250 5.23 24.82 14.06
N ASP A 251 4.84 24.20 12.95
CA ASP A 251 3.83 24.76 12.04
C ASP A 251 2.46 24.83 12.74
N PRO A 252 1.73 25.97 12.69
CA PRO A 252 0.42 26.11 13.32
C PRO A 252 -0.60 25.05 12.86
N ASN A 253 -0.55 24.62 11.60
CA ASN A 253 -1.45 23.59 11.09
C ASN A 253 -1.07 22.20 11.63
N MET A 254 0.22 21.97 11.89
CA MET A 254 0.67 20.75 12.55
C MET A 254 0.26 20.73 14.02
N GLN A 255 0.29 21.87 14.71
CA GLN A 255 -0.22 22.00 16.08
C GLN A 255 -1.73 21.74 16.15
N LYS A 256 -2.52 22.34 15.24
CA LYS A 256 -3.97 22.05 15.13
C LYS A 256 -4.23 20.55 14.97
N PHE A 257 -3.46 19.87 14.13
CA PHE A 257 -3.57 18.41 13.98
C PHE A 257 -3.28 17.66 15.29
N ILE A 258 -2.20 18.02 16.00
CA ILE A 258 -1.81 17.38 17.26
C ILE A 258 -2.88 17.59 18.34
N GLU A 259 -3.46 18.78 18.42
CA GLU A 259 -4.53 19.11 19.36
C GLU A 259 -5.77 18.25 19.12
N ILE A 260 -6.28 18.21 17.89
CA ILE A 260 -7.42 17.34 17.51
C ILE A 260 -7.11 15.88 17.84
N TYR A 261 -5.90 15.40 17.54
CA TYR A 261 -5.54 14.01 17.82
C TYR A 261 -5.51 13.70 19.31
N LYS A 262 -5.04 14.63 20.16
CA LYS A 262 -5.05 14.46 21.62
C LYS A 262 -6.47 14.44 22.17
N GLU A 263 -7.36 15.29 21.67
CA GLU A 263 -8.77 15.33 22.09
C GLU A 263 -9.49 14.01 21.78
N LEU A 264 -9.20 13.41 20.63
CA LEU A 264 -9.73 12.09 20.24
C LEU A 264 -9.19 10.91 21.08
N LYS A 265 -8.27 11.15 22.01
CA LYS A 265 -7.66 10.13 22.88
C LYS A 265 -8.14 10.18 24.33
N ILE A 266 -8.96 11.16 24.69
CA ILE A 266 -9.57 11.34 26.01
C ILE A 266 -10.89 10.58 26.06
#